data_AF-A0A437MCV3-F1
#
_entry.id   AF-A0A437MCV3-F1
#
_cell.length_a   1.000
_cell.length_b   1.000
_cell.length_c   1.000
_cell.angle_alpha   90.00
_cell.angle_beta   90.00
_cell.angle_gamma   90.00
#
_symmetry.space_group_name_H-M   'P 1'
#
loop_
_entity.id
_entity.type
_entity.pdbx_description
1 polymer ?
#
loop_
_entity_poly.entity_id
_entity_poly.type
_entity_poly.pdbx_seq_one_letter_code
_entity_poly.pdbx_strand_id
1 'polypeptide(L)'
;MTSSTSTIIPVILSGGSGTRLWPLSRETYPKQFWPLVSEQTLLADTALRAHGPGFGAPIVVCNESHRFLVAEQLREVEVPGARILLEPVARNSAPAIAAAAILAEETNPGAILWIMPADSAISDVPGLH
;
A
#
# COMPACT_ATOMS: atom_id res chain seq x y z
N MET A 1 -11.06 29.50 -13.10
CA MET A 1 -10.63 28.55 -12.05
C MET A 1 -10.18 27.29 -12.77
N THR A 2 -8.89 27.19 -13.06
CA THR A 2 -8.30 26.03 -13.71
C THR A 2 -8.48 24.82 -12.79
N SER A 3 -9.24 23.83 -13.23
CA SER A 3 -9.33 22.54 -12.55
C SER A 3 -7.93 21.93 -12.58
N SER A 4 -7.19 22.07 -11.49
CA SER A 4 -6.03 21.23 -11.24
C SER A 4 -6.57 19.83 -11.03
N THR A 5 -6.26 18.90 -11.93
CA THR A 5 -6.46 17.48 -11.68
C THR A 5 -5.64 17.12 -10.45
N SER A 6 -6.27 17.09 -9.28
CA SER A 6 -5.60 16.71 -8.03
C SER A 6 -5.14 15.27 -8.17
N THR A 7 -3.83 15.06 -8.17
CA THR A 7 -3.21 13.74 -8.17
C THR A 7 -3.70 12.95 -6.95
N ILE A 8 -4.19 11.73 -7.17
CA ILE A 8 -4.60 10.83 -6.10
C ILE A 8 -3.35 10.09 -5.61
N ILE A 9 -3.02 10.19 -4.33
CA ILE A 9 -1.88 9.48 -3.74
C ILE A 9 -2.40 8.16 -3.13
N PRO A 10 -1.93 7.00 -3.61
CA PRO A 10 -2.28 5.73 -3.01
C PRO A 10 -1.60 5.57 -1.65
N VAL A 11 -2.35 5.17 -0.63
CA VAL A 11 -1.84 4.88 0.71
C VAL A 11 -2.14 3.42 1.01
N ILE A 12 -1.12 2.58 0.92
CA ILE A 12 -1.23 1.13 1.09
C ILE A 12 -0.95 0.77 2.55
N LEU A 13 -1.94 0.24 3.25
CA LEU A 13 -1.83 -0.22 4.63
C LEU A 13 -1.43 -1.69 4.67
N SER A 14 -0.14 -1.95 4.88
CA SER A 14 0.44 -3.30 5.00
C SER A 14 0.64 -3.68 6.47
N GLY A 15 -0.47 -3.73 7.20
CA GLY A 15 -0.51 -4.18 8.59
C GLY A 15 -1.04 -5.61 8.75
N GLY A 16 -1.01 -6.11 9.99
CA GLY A 16 -1.59 -7.41 10.37
C GLY A 16 -0.56 -8.55 10.44
N SER A 17 -0.73 -9.41 11.45
CA SER A 17 0.18 -10.53 11.74
C SER A 17 -0.14 -11.82 10.97
N GLY A 18 -1.24 -11.85 10.20
CA GLY A 18 -1.53 -12.94 9.28
C GLY A 18 -1.79 -14.31 9.94
N THR A 19 -2.33 -14.36 11.16
CA THR A 19 -2.49 -15.63 11.91
C THR A 19 -3.58 -16.57 11.39
N ARG A 20 -4.56 -16.05 10.63
CA ARG A 20 -5.72 -16.83 10.16
C ARG A 20 -5.42 -17.81 9.01
N LEU A 21 -4.31 -17.62 8.30
CA LEU A 21 -3.87 -18.49 7.20
C LEU A 21 -2.67 -19.35 7.60
N TRP A 22 -2.57 -19.70 8.88
CA TRP A 22 -1.54 -20.65 9.33
C TRP A 22 -1.74 -22.01 8.64
N PRO A 23 -0.68 -22.74 8.23
CA PRO A 23 0.75 -22.48 8.45
C PRO A 23 1.42 -21.60 7.38
N LEU A 24 0.66 -21.19 6.36
CA LEU A 24 1.15 -20.42 5.21
C LEU A 24 1.62 -19.03 5.65
N SER A 25 0.74 -18.29 6.33
CA SER A 25 1.03 -16.95 6.83
C SER A 25 1.48 -17.00 8.29
N ARG A 26 2.53 -16.24 8.59
CA ARG A 26 3.16 -16.14 9.92
C ARG A 26 3.42 -14.68 10.24
N GLU A 27 3.70 -14.38 11.50
CA GLU A 27 4.00 -13.01 11.93
C GLU A 27 5.17 -12.38 11.15
N THR A 28 6.21 -13.16 10.86
CA THR A 28 7.38 -12.73 10.09
C THR A 28 7.13 -12.65 8.59
N TYR A 29 6.12 -13.35 8.07
CA TYR A 29 5.74 -13.35 6.66
C TYR A 29 4.20 -13.42 6.49
N PRO A 30 3.51 -12.29 6.74
CA PRO A 30 2.05 -12.20 6.67
C PRO A 30 1.45 -12.44 5.28
N LYS A 31 0.13 -12.61 5.23
CA LYS A 31 -0.62 -12.98 4.02
C LYS A 31 -0.40 -12.05 2.82
N GLN A 32 -0.19 -10.75 3.05
CA GLN A 32 -0.06 -9.79 1.95
C GLN A 32 1.18 -10.02 1.09
N PHE A 33 2.15 -10.78 1.60
CA PHE A 33 3.38 -11.12 0.90
C PHE A 33 3.27 -12.43 0.10
N TRP A 34 2.08 -13.02 -0.04
CA TRP A 34 1.86 -14.26 -0.78
C TRP A 34 1.02 -14.07 -2.05
N PRO A 35 1.30 -14.82 -3.13
CA PRO A 35 0.48 -14.87 -4.33
C PRO A 35 -0.74 -15.79 -4.12
N LEU A 36 -1.77 -15.26 -3.44
CA LEU A 36 -2.95 -16.05 -3.04
C LEU A 36 -4.07 -16.03 -4.07
N VAL A 37 -4.15 -14.99 -4.90
CA VAL A 37 -5.29 -14.73 -5.81
C VAL A 37 -4.85 -14.47 -7.25
N SER A 38 -3.57 -14.22 -7.47
CA SER A 38 -2.94 -14.00 -8.78
C SER A 38 -1.50 -14.52 -8.72
N GLU A 39 -0.77 -14.35 -9.82
CA GLU A 39 0.67 -14.65 -9.88
C GLU A 39 1.53 -13.69 -9.03
N GLN A 40 0.96 -12.57 -8.58
CA GLN A 40 1.65 -11.57 -7.77
C GLN A 40 1.16 -11.62 -6.31
N THR A 41 1.97 -11.06 -5.40
CA THR A 41 1.56 -10.94 -4.01
C THR A 41 0.40 -9.96 -3.87
N LEU A 42 -0.41 -10.09 -2.81
CA LEU A 42 -1.52 -9.16 -2.58
C LEU A 42 -1.05 -7.70 -2.44
N LEU A 43 0.13 -7.48 -1.85
CA LEU A 43 0.75 -6.16 -1.76
C LEU A 43 1.08 -5.61 -3.16
N ALA A 44 1.72 -6.42 -3.99
CA ALA A 44 2.09 -6.06 -5.36
C ALA A 44 0.86 -5.77 -6.23
N ASP A 45 -0.15 -6.65 -6.20
CA ASP A 45 -1.43 -6.42 -6.86
C ASP A 45 -2.09 -5.12 -6.40
N THR A 46 -2.04 -4.83 -5.10
CA THR A 46 -2.61 -3.60 -4.54
C THR A 46 -1.87 -2.36 -5.04
N ALA A 47 -0.54 -2.42 -5.16
CA ALA A 47 0.26 -1.32 -5.70
C ALA A 47 -0.02 -1.05 -7.19
N LEU A 48 -0.18 -2.12 -7.98
CA LEU A 48 -0.48 -1.98 -9.41
C LEU A 48 -1.87 -1.40 -9.72
N ARG A 49 -2.87 -1.58 -8.83
CA ARG A 49 -4.21 -1.00 -9.01
C ARG A 49 -4.22 0.53 -9.11
N ALA A 50 -3.22 1.18 -8.53
CA ALA A 50 -3.07 2.62 -8.53
C ALA A 50 -1.78 3.07 -9.24
N HIS A 51 -1.34 2.28 -10.22
CA HIS A 51 -0.22 2.63 -11.10
C HIS A 51 -0.75 3.18 -12.42
N GLY A 52 -0.38 4.41 -12.77
CA GLY A 52 -0.73 5.02 -14.06
C GLY A 52 -1.17 6.48 -13.97
N PRO A 53 -1.67 7.05 -15.07
CA PRO A 53 -2.11 8.44 -15.12
C PRO A 53 -3.18 8.76 -14.06
N GLY A 54 -3.03 9.91 -13.39
CA GLY A 54 -3.95 10.35 -12.33
C GLY A 54 -3.56 9.92 -10.92
N PHE A 55 -2.63 8.95 -10.79
CA PHE A 55 -2.08 8.52 -9.51
C PHE A 55 -0.66 9.03 -9.28
N GLY A 56 -0.37 9.37 -8.03
CA GLY A 56 0.99 9.65 -7.55
C GLY A 56 1.71 8.38 -7.14
N ALA A 57 3.00 8.51 -6.80
CA ALA A 57 3.74 7.39 -6.23
C ALA A 57 3.13 6.96 -4.88
N PRO A 58 3.01 5.66 -4.59
CA PRO A 58 2.31 5.19 -3.40
C PRO A 58 3.11 5.43 -2.13
N ILE A 59 2.39 5.66 -1.03
CA ILE A 59 2.91 5.59 0.33
C ILE A 59 2.50 4.24 0.90
N VAL A 60 3.48 3.39 1.23
CA VAL A 60 3.21 2.10 1.88
C VAL A 60 3.55 2.20 3.36
N VAL A 61 2.54 1.98 4.21
CA VAL A 61 2.70 1.96 5.66
C VAL A 61 2.85 0.51 6.10
N CYS A 62 3.95 0.16 6.75
CA CYS A 62 4.22 -1.20 7.20
C CYS A 62 5.01 -1.24 8.51
N ASN A 63 5.05 -2.40 9.16
CA ASN A 63 5.92 -2.59 10.32
C ASN A 63 7.41 -2.57 9.93
N GLU A 64 8.26 -2.02 10.80
CA GLU A 64 9.71 -1.97 10.59
C GLU A 64 10.35 -3.33 10.25
N SER A 65 9.83 -4.43 10.78
CA SER A 65 10.29 -5.79 10.50
C SER A 65 10.06 -6.23 9.04
N HIS A 66 9.08 -5.64 8.34
CA HIS A 66 8.74 -5.98 6.97
C HIS A 66 9.32 -5.02 5.91
N ARG A 67 10.15 -4.05 6.33
CA ARG A 67 10.68 -2.98 5.45
C ARG A 67 11.34 -3.51 4.18
N PHE A 68 12.10 -4.60 4.28
CA PHE A 68 12.83 -5.16 3.13
C PHE A 68 11.90 -5.93 2.20
N LEU A 69 10.93 -6.68 2.74
CA LEU A 69 9.94 -7.40 1.95
C LEU A 69 9.07 -6.44 1.12
N VAL A 70 8.61 -5.36 1.74
CA VAL A 70 7.84 -4.32 1.04
C VAL A 70 8.69 -3.69 -0.08
N ALA A 71 9.93 -3.31 0.21
CA ALA A 71 10.82 -2.69 -0.77
C ALA A 71 11.18 -3.63 -1.94
N GLU A 72 11.33 -4.93 -1.67
CA GLU A 72 11.58 -5.95 -2.69
C GLU A 72 10.37 -6.12 -3.60
N GLN A 73 9.18 -6.34 -3.04
CA GLN A 73 7.97 -6.57 -3.85
C GLN A 73 7.60 -5.37 -4.71
N LEU A 74 7.72 -4.14 -4.20
CA LEU A 74 7.47 -2.93 -5.00
C LEU A 74 8.47 -2.78 -6.16
N ARG A 75 9.70 -3.26 -5.97
CA ARG A 75 10.74 -3.26 -7.01
C ARG A 75 10.46 -4.31 -8.07
N GLU A 76 10.02 -5.51 -7.67
CA GLU A 76 9.67 -6.60 -8.59
C GLU A 76 8.56 -6.23 -9.57
N VAL A 77 7.60 -5.40 -9.13
CA VAL A 77 6.50 -4.92 -9.99
C VAL A 77 6.73 -3.52 -10.56
N GLU A 78 7.97 -3.03 -10.52
CA GLU A 78 8.39 -1.77 -11.15
C GLU A 78 7.50 -0.56 -10.77
N VAL A 79 7.16 -0.41 -9.48
CA VAL A 79 6.43 0.76 -8.96
C VAL A 79 7.44 1.78 -8.42
N PRO A 80 7.92 2.74 -9.25
CA PRO A 80 8.96 3.67 -8.84
C PRO A 80 8.44 4.72 -7.86
N GLY A 81 9.35 5.29 -7.08
CA GLY A 81 9.07 6.45 -6.23
C GLY A 81 8.22 6.14 -4.99
N ALA A 82 7.89 4.88 -4.73
CA ALA A 82 7.14 4.49 -3.55
C ALA A 82 7.86 4.94 -2.27
N ARG A 83 7.11 5.57 -1.36
CA ARG A 83 7.59 5.97 -0.04
C ARG A 83 7.17 4.90 0.97
N ILE A 84 8.12 4.34 1.71
CA ILE A 84 7.84 3.36 2.75
C ILE A 84 7.86 4.06 4.11
N LEU A 85 6.72 4.07 4.79
CA LEU A 85 6.55 4.61 6.13
C LEU A 85 6.56 3.45 7.14
N LEU A 86 7.54 3.46 8.05
CA LEU A 86 7.74 2.39 9.02
C LEU A 86 7.03 2.71 10.34
N GLU A 87 6.07 1.86 10.71
CA GLU A 87 5.47 1.88 12.03
C GLU A 87 6.36 1.10 13.02
N PRO A 88 6.81 1.74 14.12
CA PRO A 88 7.59 1.05 15.14
C PRO A 88 6.75 0.02 15.92
N VAL A 89 5.44 0.27 16.02
CA VAL A 89 4.46 -0.58 16.71
C VAL A 89 3.14 -0.53 15.96
N ALA A 90 2.48 -1.68 15.78
CA ALA A 90 1.15 -1.72 15.19
C ALA A 90 0.12 -1.00 16.08
N ARG A 91 -0.53 0.04 15.53
CA ARG A 91 -1.50 0.88 16.26
C ARG A 91 -2.85 1.05 15.55
N ASN A 92 -3.23 0.07 14.72
CA ASN A 92 -4.41 0.11 13.83
C ASN A 92 -4.32 1.17 12.72
N SER A 93 -5.37 1.28 11.91
CA SER A 93 -5.34 2.05 10.66
C SER A 93 -5.34 3.56 10.85
N ALA A 94 -5.99 4.11 11.88
CA ALA A 94 -6.10 5.56 12.05
C ALA A 94 -4.73 6.27 12.19
N PRO A 95 -3.81 5.82 13.06
CA PRO A 95 -2.47 6.42 13.15
C PRO A 95 -1.65 6.26 11.87
N ALA A 96 -1.75 5.10 11.21
CA ALA A 96 -1.08 4.85 9.93
C ALA A 96 -1.55 5.82 8.84
N ILE A 97 -2.87 6.02 8.72
CA ILE A 97 -3.48 6.98 7.77
C ILE A 97 -3.06 8.41 8.10
N ALA A 98 -3.08 8.80 9.38
CA ALA A 98 -2.69 10.15 9.79
C ALA A 98 -1.21 10.45 9.46
N ALA A 99 -0.31 9.51 9.73
CA ALA A 99 1.11 9.67 9.43
C ALA A 99 1.36 9.70 7.90
N ALA A 100 0.66 8.89 7.12
CA ALA A 100 0.72 8.96 5.66
C ALA A 100 0.19 10.28 5.11
N ALA A 101 -0.87 10.84 5.71
CA ALA A 101 -1.42 12.12 5.30
C ALA A 101 -0.45 13.29 5.54
N ILE A 102 0.22 13.30 6.70
CA ILE A 102 1.27 14.29 6.99
C ILE A 102 2.40 14.18 5.97
N LEU A 103 2.84 12.96 5.65
CA LEU A 103 3.90 12.72 4.68
C LEU A 103 3.52 13.16 3.25
N ALA A 104 2.27 12.92 2.86
CA ALA A 104 1.74 13.35 1.58
C ALA A 104 1.70 14.88 1.48
N GLU A 105 1.25 15.56 2.54
CA GLU A 105 1.13 17.02 2.60
C GLU A 105 2.49 17.74 2.42
N GLU A 106 3.60 17.14 2.87
CA GLU A 106 4.95 17.71 2.69
C GLU A 106 5.33 17.93 1.21
N THR A 107 4.81 17.10 0.31
CA THR A 107 5.19 17.09 -1.11
C THR A 107 4.05 17.44 -2.04
N ASN A 108 2.81 17.18 -1.63
CA ASN A 108 1.60 17.39 -2.42
C ASN A 108 0.48 17.95 -1.52
N PRO A 109 0.56 19.25 -1.14
CA PRO A 109 -0.44 19.88 -0.29
C PRO A 109 -1.86 19.74 -0.86
N GLY A 110 -2.79 19.24 -0.05
CA GLY A 110 -4.19 19.05 -0.45
C GLY A 110 -4.43 17.87 -1.41
N ALA A 111 -3.48 16.93 -1.53
CA ALA A 111 -3.68 15.71 -2.31
C ALA A 111 -4.84 14.87 -1.79
N ILE A 112 -5.54 14.21 -2.71
CA ILE A 112 -6.57 13.22 -2.37
C ILE A 112 -5.84 11.91 -2.05
N LEU A 113 -6.14 11.31 -0.90
CA LEU A 113 -5.55 10.04 -0.50
C LEU A 113 -6.51 8.89 -0.75
N TRP A 114 -6.03 7.85 -1.44
CA TRP A 114 -6.76 6.60 -1.57
C TRP A 114 -6.22 5.57 -0.58
N ILE A 115 -6.99 5.28 0.47
CA ILE A 115 -6.58 4.31 1.49
C ILE A 115 -6.89 2.89 1.00
N MET A 116 -5.85 2.06 0.89
CA MET A 116 -5.91 0.74 0.28
C MET A 116 -5.34 -0.32 1.25
N PRO A 117 -6.15 -1.26 1.75
CA PRO A 117 -5.61 -2.40 2.49
C PRO A 117 -4.77 -3.29 1.57
N ALA A 118 -3.55 -3.66 1.98
CA ALA A 118 -2.63 -4.48 1.18
C ALA A 118 -3.10 -5.94 0.99
N ASP A 119 -4.20 -6.33 1.62
CA ASP A 119 -4.61 -7.70 1.82
C ASP A 119 -6.00 -8.02 1.24
N SER A 120 -6.47 -7.15 0.33
CA SER A 120 -7.77 -7.25 -0.35
C SER A 120 -7.63 -7.85 -1.75
N ALA A 121 -8.53 -8.79 -2.07
CA ALA A 121 -8.68 -9.36 -3.40
C ALA A 121 -9.78 -8.60 -4.16
N ILE A 122 -9.44 -8.02 -5.32
CA ILE A 122 -10.37 -7.29 -6.17
C ILE A 122 -10.24 -7.84 -7.58
N SER A 123 -11.31 -8.44 -8.11
CA SER A 123 -11.32 -9.09 -9.43
C SER A 123 -11.75 -8.15 -10.57
N ASP A 124 -12.51 -7.10 -10.26
CA ASP A 124 -12.98 -6.11 -11.23
C ASP A 124 -12.25 -4.77 -11.03
N VAL A 125 -11.06 -4.66 -11.61
CA VAL A 125 -10.26 -3.43 -11.57
C VAL A 125 -10.90 -2.29 -12.38
N PRO A 126 -11.46 -2.54 -13.59
CA PRO A 126 -12.17 -1.49 -14.31
C PRO A 126 -13.37 -0.92 -13.55
N GLY A 127 -14.14 -1.74 -12.83
CA GLY A 127 -15.25 -1.26 -12.00
C GLY A 127 -14.83 -0.55 -10.71
N LEU A 128 -13.56 -0.68 -10.30
CA LEU A 128 -12.98 0.03 -9.16
C LEU A 128 -12.61 1.48 -9.48
N HIS A 129 -12.25 1.75 -10.74
CA HIS A 129 -11.81 3.06 -11.26
C HIS A 129 -12.98 3.92 -11.73
#